data_AF-A0A2W0BJG5-F1
#
_entry.id   AF-A0A2W0BJG5-F1
#
_cell.length_a   1.000
_cell.length_b   1.000
_cell.length_c   1.000
_cell.angle_alpha   90.00
_cell.angle_beta   90.00
_cell.angle_gamma   90.00
#
_symmetry.space_group_name_H-M   'P 1'
#
loop_
_entity.id
_entity.type
_entity.pdbx_description
1 polymer ?
#
loop_
_entity_poly.entity_id
_entity_poly.type
_entity_poly.pdbx_seq_one_letter_code
_entity_poly.pdbx_strand_id
1 'polypeptide(L)'
;MKVRICFLAMMLAPLFYYGAIQLAPAGQAATVSSNFHQLGKIAFEQIKKAQEARSEPDTVFDPCIAEAEQAVAVANTAAVTAADRREYTQLVNYLHSVKQDRLLMQASNDGSPVDQEPSNTARSSAERIFR
;
A
#
# COMPACT_ATOMS: atom_id res chain seq x y z
N MET A 1 -56.00 20.47 25.70
CA MET A 1 -54.68 20.77 25.08
C MET A 1 -53.67 19.69 25.46
N LYS A 2 -53.48 18.63 24.64
CA LYS A 2 -52.55 17.52 24.95
C LYS A 2 -52.10 16.72 23.71
N VAL A 3 -52.06 17.37 22.53
CA VAL A 3 -51.79 16.69 21.24
C VAL A 3 -50.55 17.23 20.51
N ARG A 4 -49.89 18.27 21.05
CA ARG A 4 -48.81 18.97 20.34
C ARG A 4 -47.39 18.46 20.60
N ILE A 5 -47.19 17.57 21.57
CA ILE A 5 -45.84 17.09 21.97
C ILE A 5 -45.44 15.83 21.18
N CYS A 6 -46.40 14.97 20.81
CA CYS A 6 -46.09 13.73 20.09
C CYS A 6 -45.60 13.95 18.65
N PHE A 7 -46.06 15.03 17.99
CA PHE A 7 -45.61 15.37 16.64
C PHE A 7 -44.14 15.86 16.60
N LEU A 8 -43.67 16.50 17.66
CA LEU A 8 -42.29 16.99 17.72
C LEU A 8 -41.29 15.83 17.94
N ALA A 9 -41.68 14.81 18.71
CA ALA A 9 -40.87 13.63 18.96
C ALA A 9 -40.75 12.69 17.73
N MET A 10 -41.82 12.58 16.92
CA MET A 10 -41.81 11.72 15.72
C MET A 10 -40.98 12.28 14.56
N MET A 11 -40.80 13.60 14.46
CA MET A 11 -39.96 14.20 13.41
C MET A 11 -38.45 14.23 13.73
N LEU A 12 -38.05 13.97 14.98
CA LEU A 12 -36.63 13.93 15.38
C LEU A 12 -36.00 12.53 15.26
N ALA A 13 -36.82 11.48 15.20
CA ALA A 13 -36.33 10.09 15.06
C ALA A 13 -35.51 9.82 13.77
N PRO A 14 -35.80 10.41 12.60
CA PRO A 14 -34.99 10.16 11.39
C PRO A 14 -33.60 10.80 11.45
N LEU A 15 -33.44 11.89 12.21
CA LEU A 15 -32.16 12.61 12.31
C LEU A 15 -31.11 11.81 13.09
N PHE A 16 -31.53 11.05 14.10
CA PHE A 16 -30.63 10.14 14.82
C PHE A 16 -30.28 8.90 14.00
N TYR A 17 -31.19 8.41 13.15
CA TYR A 17 -30.93 7.24 12.30
C TYR A 17 -29.95 7.57 11.17
N TYR A 18 -30.06 8.75 10.54
CA TYR A 18 -29.09 9.22 9.54
C TYR A 18 -27.76 9.70 10.15
N GLY A 19 -27.77 10.20 11.39
CA GLY A 19 -26.54 10.58 12.11
C GLY A 19 -25.71 9.39 12.59
N ALA A 20 -26.34 8.29 13.02
CA ALA A 20 -25.65 7.12 13.55
C ALA A 20 -24.95 6.28 12.46
N ILE A 21 -25.46 6.28 11.23
CA ILE A 21 -24.86 5.51 10.12
C ILE A 21 -23.56 6.16 9.62
N GLN A 22 -23.32 7.45 9.88
CA GLN A 22 -22.06 8.11 9.52
C GLN A 22 -20.93 7.91 10.55
N LEU A 23 -21.20 7.30 11.71
CA LEU A 23 -20.20 7.10 12.78
C LEU A 23 -19.57 5.70 12.81
N ALA A 24 -20.05 4.76 12.00
CA ALA A 24 -19.47 3.42 11.87
C ALA A 24 -18.33 3.23 10.83
N PRO A 25 -17.87 4.21 10.00
CA PRO A 25 -16.81 3.92 9.04
C PRO A 25 -15.42 3.92 9.67
N ALA A 26 -15.24 4.50 10.86
CA ALA A 26 -13.92 4.64 11.48
C ALA A 26 -13.30 3.29 11.88
N GLY A 27 -14.11 2.35 12.37
CA GLY A 27 -13.62 1.03 12.79
C GLY A 27 -13.22 0.14 11.62
N GLN A 28 -14.04 0.09 10.56
CA GLN A 28 -13.72 -0.68 9.35
C GLN A 28 -12.56 -0.06 8.57
N ALA A 29 -12.53 1.27 8.41
CA ALA A 29 -11.42 1.96 7.74
C ALA A 29 -10.09 1.76 8.49
N ALA A 30 -10.09 1.79 9.82
CA ALA A 30 -8.89 1.53 10.63
C ALA A 30 -8.37 0.09 10.44
N THR A 31 -9.25 -0.92 10.40
CA THR A 31 -8.85 -2.32 10.16
C THR A 31 -8.38 -2.58 8.73
N VAL A 32 -8.97 -1.91 7.73
CA VAL A 32 -8.56 -2.05 6.33
C VAL A 32 -7.22 -1.34 6.09
N SER A 33 -7.02 -0.16 6.68
CA SER A 33 -5.75 0.58 6.62
C SER A 33 -4.63 -0.16 7.36
N SER A 34 -4.89 -0.78 8.52
CA SER A 34 -3.86 -1.57 9.22
C SER A 34 -3.40 -2.79 8.43
N ASN A 35 -4.33 -3.50 7.78
CA ASN A 35 -4.01 -4.64 6.93
C ASN A 35 -3.25 -4.21 5.66
N PHE A 36 -3.64 -3.08 5.07
CA PHE A 36 -2.92 -2.48 3.95
C PHE A 36 -1.48 -2.13 4.33
N HIS A 37 -1.27 -1.49 5.48
CA HIS A 37 0.06 -1.09 5.94
C HIS A 37 0.94 -2.31 6.27
N GLN A 38 0.37 -3.37 6.85
CA GLN A 38 1.09 -4.63 7.08
C GLN A 38 1.52 -5.30 5.78
N LEU A 39 0.63 -5.37 4.78
CA LEU A 39 0.97 -5.91 3.45
C LEU A 39 2.02 -5.04 2.74
N GLY A 40 1.92 -3.72 2.86
CA GLY A 40 2.93 -2.79 2.36
C GLY A 40 4.30 -3.01 3.02
N LYS A 41 4.34 -3.25 4.33
CA LYS A 41 5.59 -3.56 5.03
C LYS A 41 6.22 -4.87 4.56
N ILE A 42 5.42 -5.92 4.36
CA ILE A 42 5.90 -7.20 3.81
C ILE A 42 6.46 -6.99 2.41
N ALA A 43 5.72 -6.29 1.53
CA ALA A 43 6.16 -6.00 0.18
C ALA A 43 7.46 -5.19 0.18
N PHE A 44 7.56 -4.17 1.04
CA PHE A 44 8.75 -3.35 1.19
C PHE A 44 9.99 -4.19 1.58
N GLU A 45 9.86 -5.05 2.59
CA GLU A 45 10.96 -5.93 3.02
C GLU A 45 11.38 -6.91 1.92
N GLN A 46 10.44 -7.44 1.14
CA GLN A 46 10.79 -8.33 0.02
C GLN A 46 11.45 -7.59 -1.14
N ILE A 47 11.00 -6.38 -1.49
CA ILE A 47 11.66 -5.56 -2.52
C ILE A 47 13.08 -5.18 -2.07
N LYS A 48 13.26 -4.85 -0.79
CA LYS A 48 14.57 -4.56 -0.19
C LYS A 48 15.49 -5.77 -0.26
N LYS A 49 15.01 -6.96 0.12
CA LYS A 49 15.78 -8.20 -0.03
C LYS A 49 16.12 -8.49 -1.48
N ALA A 50 15.21 -8.27 -2.42
CA ALA A 50 15.48 -8.44 -3.85
C ALA A 50 16.55 -7.45 -4.34
N GLN A 51 16.53 -6.20 -3.89
CA GLN A 51 17.56 -5.21 -4.21
C GLN A 51 18.94 -5.60 -3.63
N GLU A 52 18.97 -6.17 -2.41
CA GLU A 52 20.21 -6.67 -1.78
C GLU A 52 20.72 -7.95 -2.46
N ALA A 53 19.81 -8.84 -2.87
CA ALA A 53 20.07 -10.07 -3.61
C ALA A 53 20.17 -9.88 -5.13
N ARG A 54 20.32 -8.64 -5.62
CA ARG A 54 20.37 -8.33 -7.06
C ARG A 54 21.52 -8.98 -7.83
N SER A 55 22.53 -9.51 -7.13
CA SER A 55 23.67 -10.24 -7.70
C SER A 55 23.51 -11.75 -7.54
N GLU A 56 22.49 -12.19 -6.81
CA GLU A 56 22.17 -13.58 -6.55
C GLU A 56 21.43 -14.20 -7.76
N PRO A 57 21.40 -15.54 -7.84
CA PRO A 57 20.66 -16.25 -8.88
C PRO A 57 19.16 -15.92 -8.86
N ASP A 58 18.52 -16.06 -10.02
CA ASP A 58 17.09 -15.79 -10.24
C ASP A 58 16.19 -16.55 -9.24
N THR A 59 16.66 -17.68 -8.71
CA THR A 59 15.98 -18.49 -7.69
C THR A 59 15.78 -17.78 -6.34
N VAL A 60 16.47 -16.66 -6.09
CA VAL A 60 16.32 -15.83 -4.89
C VAL A 60 15.61 -14.51 -5.21
N PHE A 61 15.92 -13.90 -6.35
CA PHE A 61 15.35 -12.62 -6.77
C PHE A 61 13.88 -12.74 -7.19
N ASP A 62 13.55 -13.70 -8.06
CA ASP A 62 12.20 -13.82 -8.63
C ASP A 62 11.13 -14.14 -7.57
N PRO A 63 11.35 -15.03 -6.59
CA PRO A 63 10.37 -15.25 -5.52
C PRO A 63 10.11 -14.01 -4.67
N CYS A 64 11.14 -13.24 -4.33
CA CYS A 64 10.97 -11.99 -3.57
C CYS A 64 10.15 -10.95 -4.34
N ILE A 65 10.38 -10.82 -5.64
CA ILE A 65 9.60 -9.93 -6.51
C ILE A 65 8.16 -10.43 -6.67
N ALA A 66 7.94 -11.73 -6.84
CA ALA A 66 6.61 -12.32 -6.97
C ALA A 66 5.78 -12.15 -5.69
N GLU A 67 6.39 -12.35 -4.51
CA GLU A 67 5.74 -12.11 -3.22
C GLU A 67 5.40 -10.63 -3.00
N ALA A 68 6.31 -9.73 -3.41
CA ALA A 68 6.05 -8.29 -3.36
C ALA A 68 4.89 -7.90 -4.29
N GLU A 69 4.85 -8.42 -5.52
CA GLU A 69 3.77 -8.20 -6.49
C GLU A 69 2.43 -8.73 -5.98
N GLN A 70 2.42 -9.89 -5.35
CA GLN A 70 1.21 -10.45 -4.76
C GLN A 70 0.70 -9.59 -3.60
N ALA A 71 1.58 -9.17 -2.69
CA ALA A 71 1.20 -8.29 -1.58
C ALA A 71 0.68 -6.93 -2.08
N VAL A 72 1.30 -6.38 -3.11
CA VAL A 72 0.88 -5.17 -3.83
C VAL A 72 -0.50 -5.37 -4.48
N ALA A 73 -0.72 -6.47 -5.18
CA ALA A 73 -2.00 -6.76 -5.81
C ALA A 73 -3.13 -6.93 -4.79
N VAL A 74 -2.89 -7.62 -3.68
CA VAL A 74 -3.87 -7.79 -2.58
C VAL A 74 -4.18 -6.43 -1.95
N ALA A 75 -3.17 -5.61 -1.67
CA ALA A 75 -3.34 -4.26 -1.15
C ALA A 75 -4.18 -3.36 -2.08
N ASN A 76 -4.07 -3.51 -3.40
CA ASN A 76 -4.87 -2.75 -4.37
C ASN A 76 -6.36 -3.12 -4.38
N THR A 77 -6.71 -4.34 -3.95
CA THR A 77 -8.11 -4.78 -3.85
C THR A 77 -8.82 -4.31 -2.58
N ALA A 78 -8.06 -3.81 -1.59
CA ALA A 78 -8.61 -3.26 -0.37
C ALA A 78 -9.29 -1.89 -0.63
N ALA A 79 -10.33 -1.55 0.12
CA ALA A 79 -10.94 -0.22 0.08
C ALA A 79 -10.01 0.79 0.76
N VAL A 80 -8.99 1.25 0.05
CA VAL A 80 -7.95 2.16 0.55
C VAL A 80 -8.31 3.64 0.41
N THR A 81 -7.91 4.43 1.40
CA THR A 81 -8.04 5.89 1.41
C THR A 81 -7.12 6.54 0.36
N ALA A 82 -7.32 7.84 0.09
CA ALA A 82 -6.44 8.56 -0.83
C ALA A 82 -4.98 8.67 -0.33
N ALA A 83 -4.77 8.63 1.00
CA ALA A 83 -3.43 8.61 1.59
C ALA A 83 -2.74 7.26 1.34
N ASP A 84 -3.44 6.16 1.63
CA ASP A 84 -2.94 4.79 1.39
C ASP A 84 -2.58 4.57 -0.09
N ARG A 85 -3.35 5.15 -1.04
CA ARG A 85 -2.99 5.08 -2.47
C ARG A 85 -1.69 5.79 -2.83
N ARG A 86 -1.37 6.90 -2.15
CA ARG A 86 -0.09 7.60 -2.36
C ARG A 86 1.06 6.76 -1.83
N GLU A 87 0.89 6.18 -0.65
CA GLU A 87 1.86 5.26 -0.04
C GLU A 87 2.10 4.03 -0.92
N TYR A 88 1.01 3.45 -1.44
CA TYR A 88 1.03 2.37 -2.42
C TYR A 88 1.83 2.74 -3.67
N THR A 89 1.62 3.93 -4.22
CA THR A 89 2.32 4.38 -5.42
C THR A 89 3.83 4.46 -5.20
N GLN A 90 4.28 4.89 -4.02
CA GLN A 90 5.70 4.90 -3.68
C GLN A 90 6.29 3.49 -3.65
N LEU A 91 5.53 2.51 -3.14
CA LEU A 91 5.96 1.13 -3.07
C LEU A 91 6.00 0.44 -4.45
N VAL A 92 5.02 0.73 -5.31
CA VAL A 92 5.00 0.27 -6.71
C VAL A 92 6.17 0.87 -7.51
N ASN A 93 6.46 2.16 -7.32
CA ASN A 93 7.61 2.80 -7.95
C ASN A 93 8.92 2.16 -7.52
N TYR A 94 9.05 1.80 -6.23
CA TYR A 94 10.21 1.08 -5.73
C TYR A 94 10.35 -0.30 -6.38
N LEU A 95 9.27 -1.09 -6.42
CA LEU A 95 9.25 -2.38 -7.11
C LEU A 95 9.69 -2.25 -8.58
N HIS A 96 9.13 -1.29 -9.32
CA HIS A 96 9.47 -1.07 -10.72
C HIS A 96 10.94 -0.70 -10.91
N SER A 97 11.49 0.18 -10.05
CA SER A 97 12.90 0.56 -10.13
C SER A 97 13.84 -0.63 -9.91
N VAL A 98 13.54 -1.51 -8.95
CA VAL A 98 14.36 -2.71 -8.68
C VAL A 98 14.29 -3.71 -9.84
N LYS A 99 13.11 -3.90 -10.45
CA LYS A 99 12.96 -4.74 -11.65
C LYS A 99 13.73 -4.14 -12.83
N GLN A 100 13.67 -2.82 -13.01
CA GLN A 100 14.39 -2.13 -14.07
C GLN A 100 15.91 -2.26 -13.90
N ASP A 101 16.43 -2.08 -12.70
CA ASP A 101 17.85 -2.29 -12.40
C ASP A 101 18.29 -3.72 -12.74
N ARG A 102 17.48 -4.73 -12.38
CA ARG A 102 17.76 -6.14 -12.72
C ARG A 102 17.78 -6.37 -14.23
N LEU A 103 16.81 -5.83 -14.96
CA LEU A 103 16.76 -5.94 -16.43
C LEU A 103 17.97 -5.27 -17.08
N LEU A 104 18.37 -4.08 -16.59
CA LEU A 104 19.56 -3.38 -17.08
C LEU A 104 20.84 -4.16 -16.77
N MET A 105 20.93 -4.80 -15.60
CA MET A 105 22.06 -5.67 -15.25
C MET A 105 22.15 -6.89 -16.16
N GLN A 106 21.01 -7.55 -16.44
CA GLN A 106 20.95 -8.71 -17.34
C GLN A 106 21.23 -8.33 -18.80
N ALA A 107 20.82 -7.13 -19.24
CA ALA A 107 21.08 -6.64 -20.59
C ALA A 107 22.51 -6.10 -20.79
N SER A 108 23.20 -5.73 -19.71
CA SER A 108 24.58 -5.25 -19.73
C SER A 108 25.56 -6.41 -19.94
N ASN A 109 25.80 -6.77 -21.21
CA ASN A 109 26.81 -7.77 -21.57
C ASN A 109 28.26 -7.33 -21.26
N ASP A 110 28.49 -6.02 -21.10
CA ASP A 110 29.83 -5.43 -20.94
C ASP A 110 30.23 -5.18 -19.47
N GLY A 111 29.42 -5.63 -18.51
CA GLY A 111 29.71 -5.47 -17.08
C GLY A 111 29.72 -4.02 -16.59
N SER A 112 29.17 -3.09 -17.37
CA SER A 112 29.06 -1.69 -16.97
C SER A 112 28.17 -1.56 -15.74
N PRO A 113 28.58 -0.76 -14.73
CA PRO A 113 27.77 -0.56 -13.54
C PRO A 113 26.44 0.10 -13.91
N VAL A 114 25.34 -0.55 -13.52
CA VAL A 114 23.99 0.02 -13.67
C VAL A 114 23.83 1.17 -12.68
N ASP A 115 23.25 2.28 -13.16
CA ASP A 115 22.89 3.40 -12.30
C ASP A 115 21.76 3.00 -11.34
N GLN A 116 22.09 2.98 -10.05
CA GLN A 116 21.18 2.59 -8.96
C GLN A 116 20.56 3.80 -8.26
N GLU A 117 20.86 5.04 -8.70
CA GLU A 117 20.25 6.23 -8.12
C GLU A 117 18.71 6.18 -8.13
N PRO A 118 18.03 5.71 -9.21
CA PRO A 118 16.58 5.63 -9.25
C PRO A 118 16.01 4.67 -8.20
N SER A 119 16.61 3.47 -8.06
CA SER A 119 16.13 2.47 -7.10
C SER A 119 16.44 2.85 -5.65
N ASN A 120 17.58 3.49 -5.39
CA ASN A 120 17.93 4.00 -4.06
C ASN A 120 17.03 5.17 -3.63
N THR A 121 16.64 6.04 -4.56
CA THR A 121 15.71 7.14 -4.30
C THR A 121 14.30 6.62 -4.02
N ALA A 122 13.85 5.62 -4.79
CA ALA A 122 12.56 4.98 -4.58
C ALA A 122 12.53 4.20 -3.24
N ARG A 123 13.63 3.49 -2.90
CA ARG A 123 13.81 2.86 -1.58
C ARG A 123 13.69 3.88 -0.45
N SER A 124 14.42 4.99 -0.54
CA SER A 124 14.41 6.04 0.48
C SER A 124 13.03 6.66 0.67
N SER A 125 12.22 6.70 -0.38
CA SER A 125 10.85 7.21 -0.33
C SER A 125 9.90 6.20 0.31
N ALA A 126 10.04 4.91 0.00
CA ALA A 126 9.27 3.83 0.62
C ALA A 126 9.68 3.60 2.10
N GLU A 127 10.97 3.71 2.45
CA GLU A 127 11.47 3.59 3.81
C GLU A 127 10.85 4.60 4.77
N ARG A 128 10.58 5.83 4.33
CA ARG A 128 9.92 6.85 5.17
C ARG A 128 8.49 6.49 5.56
N ILE A 129 7.87 5.55 4.84
CA ILE A 129 6.47 5.20 4.98
C ILE A 129 6.32 3.87 5.72
N PHE A 130 7.15 2.88 5.41
CA PHE A 130 6.94 1.49 5.85
C PHE A 130 7.95 0.98 6.91
N ARG A 131 8.96 1.78 7.29
CA ARG A 131 9.93 1.42 8.33
C ARG A 131 9.31 1.58 9.72
#